data_AF-A0A5J4Q3F1-F1
#
_entry.id   AF-A0A5J4Q3F1-F1
#
_cell.length_a   1.000
_cell.length_b   1.000
_cell.length_c   1.000
_cell.angle_alpha   90.00
_cell.angle_beta   90.00
_cell.angle_gamma   90.00
#
_symmetry.space_group_name_H-M   'P 1'
#
loop_
_entity.id
_entity.type
_entity.pdbx_description
1 polymer ?
#
loop_
_entity_poly.entity_id
_entity_poly.type
_entity_poly.pdbx_seq_one_letter_code
_entity_poly.pdbx_strand_id
1 'polypeptide(L)'
;LINYIEGNRRMLPCEAGIVNFFVEPYGDVYPCNGLEKKYWLASMGNIRETPDFKQIWEGEQAQKVREMVRKCPKNCWMVGTASPVMKKHIKHPLGWALRNKWHSIQGKSACLDKQWYNVGQNPIQGDLRENF
;
A
#
# COMPACT_ATOMS: atom_id res chain seq x y z
N LEU A 1 -10.62 1.45 -6.16
CA LEU A 1 -11.30 0.14 -6.20
C LEU A 1 -11.80 -0.22 -7.60
N ILE A 2 -12.56 0.63 -8.29
CA ILE A 2 -13.02 0.37 -9.68
C ILE A 2 -11.86 -0.03 -10.61
N ASN A 3 -10.77 0.75 -10.62
CA ASN A 3 -9.57 0.43 -11.39
C ASN A 3 -8.97 -0.96 -11.08
N TYR A 4 -9.05 -1.40 -9.82
CA TYR A 4 -8.59 -2.74 -9.42
C TYR A 4 -9.52 -3.84 -9.93
N ILE A 5 -10.84 -3.63 -9.86
CA ILE A 5 -11.85 -4.58 -10.37
C ILE A 5 -11.68 -4.82 -11.87
N GLU A 6 -11.27 -3.79 -12.61
CA GLU A 6 -10.99 -3.87 -14.04
C GLU A 6 -9.62 -4.51 -14.38
N GLY A 7 -8.89 -5.02 -13.38
CA GLY A 7 -7.59 -5.66 -13.57
C GLY A 7 -6.43 -4.70 -13.84
N ASN A 8 -6.65 -3.39 -13.74
CA ASN A 8 -5.58 -2.41 -13.96
C ASN A 8 -4.62 -2.36 -12.77
N ARG A 9 -3.37 -1.98 -13.05
CA ARG A 9 -2.31 -1.82 -12.04
C ARG A 9 -2.69 -0.88 -10.89
N ARG A 10 -2.05 -1.08 -9.74
CA ARG A 10 -2.32 -0.37 -8.49
C ARG A 10 -2.01 1.14 -8.55
N MET A 11 -3.03 2.00 -8.48
CA MET A 11 -2.88 3.48 -8.57
C MET A 11 -2.17 4.20 -7.42
N LEU A 12 -2.08 3.58 -6.24
CA LEU A 12 -1.46 4.19 -5.06
C LEU A 12 -0.31 3.31 -4.60
N PRO A 13 0.82 3.84 -4.11
CA PRO A 13 1.86 3.00 -3.53
C PRO A 13 1.32 2.18 -2.35
N CYS A 14 1.92 1.02 -2.13
CA CYS A 14 1.85 0.33 -0.85
C CYS A 14 3.08 0.72 -0.02
N GLU A 15 2.85 1.39 1.12
CA GLU A 15 3.90 1.81 2.07
C GLU A 15 3.92 0.90 3.32
N ALA A 16 3.44 -0.35 3.18
CA ALA A 16 3.49 -1.36 4.24
C ALA A 16 4.94 -1.58 4.72
N GLY A 17 5.13 -1.74 6.04
CA GLY A 17 6.46 -1.78 6.65
C GLY A 17 7.13 -0.40 6.80
N ILE A 18 6.49 0.69 6.37
CA ILE A 18 6.93 2.08 6.61
C ILE A 18 5.93 2.81 7.49
N VAL A 19 4.64 2.77 7.13
CA VAL A 19 3.58 3.48 7.86
C VAL A 19 2.78 2.56 8.79
N ASN A 20 2.91 1.25 8.61
CA ASN A 20 2.19 0.23 9.37
C ASN A 20 2.97 -1.09 9.38
N PHE A 21 2.64 -1.95 10.34
CA PHE A 21 3.10 -3.32 10.44
C PHE A 21 1.99 -4.21 10.99
N PHE A 22 2.22 -5.52 10.98
CA PHE A 22 1.35 -6.55 11.52
C PHE A 22 2.18 -7.46 12.42
N VAL A 23 1.66 -7.85 13.57
CA VAL A 23 2.33 -8.78 14.49
C VAL A 23 1.51 -10.06 14.56
N GLU A 24 2.14 -11.18 14.27
CA GLU A 24 1.55 -12.51 14.40
C GLU A 24 1.54 -12.96 15.88
N PRO A 25 0.64 -13.86 16.33
CA PRO A 25 0.57 -14.27 17.74
C PRO A 25 1.88 -14.83 18.33
N TYR A 26 2.79 -15.33 17.51
CA TYR A 26 4.11 -15.81 17.95
C TYR A 26 5.17 -14.71 18.05
N GLY A 27 4.84 -13.46 17.72
CA GLY A 27 5.69 -12.29 17.87
C GLY A 27 6.37 -11.81 16.58
N ASP A 28 6.19 -12.53 15.46
CA ASP A 28 6.78 -12.13 14.18
C ASP A 28 6.15 -10.85 13.64
N VAL A 29 7.01 -9.91 13.25
CA VAL A 29 6.63 -8.60 12.72
C VAL A 29 6.67 -8.64 11.20
N TYR A 30 5.52 -8.49 10.56
CA TYR A 30 5.38 -8.42 9.11
C TYR A 30 5.00 -7.00 8.67
N PRO A 31 5.30 -6.62 7.41
CA PRO A 31 4.85 -5.34 6.86
C PRO A 31 3.32 -5.28 6.70
N CYS A 32 2.66 -6.40 6.45
CA CYS A 32 1.20 -6.51 6.37
C CYS A 32 0.72 -7.95 6.62
N ASN A 33 -0.57 -8.13 6.94
CA ASN A 33 -1.20 -9.44 7.10
C ASN A 33 -1.58 -10.12 5.77
N GLY A 34 -1.38 -9.44 4.64
CA GLY A 34 -1.73 -9.94 3.32
C GLY A 34 -0.57 -10.64 2.61
N LEU A 35 0.41 -11.18 3.33
CA LEU A 35 1.53 -11.91 2.74
C LEU A 35 1.15 -13.37 2.47
N GLU A 36 1.60 -13.92 1.35
CA GLU A 36 1.38 -15.33 0.98
C GLU A 36 2.67 -15.89 0.42
N LYS A 37 3.02 -17.12 0.81
CA LYS A 37 4.21 -17.83 0.34
C LYS A 37 4.30 -17.91 -1.20
N LYS A 38 3.16 -17.94 -1.91
CA LYS A 38 3.09 -17.91 -3.37
C LYS A 38 3.87 -16.74 -3.99
N TYR A 39 3.84 -15.57 -3.34
CA TYR A 39 4.52 -14.38 -3.84
C TYR A 39 5.80 -14.13 -3.05
N TRP A 40 5.68 -13.98 -1.74
CA TRP A 40 6.80 -13.92 -0.81
C TRP A 40 6.26 -13.84 0.62
N LEU A 41 7.07 -14.34 1.56
CA LEU A 41 6.78 -14.26 2.99
C LEU A 41 8.11 -14.04 3.72
N ALA A 42 8.29 -12.84 4.27
CA ALA A 42 9.48 -12.48 5.03
C ALA A 42 9.09 -11.61 6.23
N SER A 43 9.54 -12.04 7.42
CA SER A 43 9.41 -11.29 8.66
C SER A 43 10.49 -10.20 8.72
N MET A 44 10.16 -9.08 9.36
CA MET A 44 11.08 -7.99 9.69
C MET A 44 11.91 -8.31 10.95
N GLY A 45 11.44 -9.25 11.78
CA GLY A 45 12.05 -9.69 13.03
C GLY A 45 10.97 -10.16 14.02
N ASN A 46 11.35 -10.55 15.23
CA ASN A 46 10.42 -11.02 16.25
C ASN A 46 10.51 -10.19 17.53
N ILE A 47 9.36 -9.71 18.05
CA ILE A 47 9.31 -8.86 19.25
C ILE A 47 9.78 -9.55 20.53
N ARG A 48 9.91 -10.89 20.51
CA ARG A 48 10.37 -11.68 21.66
C ARG A 48 11.90 -11.75 21.74
N GLU A 49 12.59 -11.42 20.64
CA GLU A 49 14.05 -11.49 20.54
C GLU A 49 14.75 -10.23 21.05
N THR A 50 14.06 -9.10 21.08
CA THR A 50 14.61 -7.82 21.55
C THR A 50 13.60 -7.03 22.37
N PRO A 51 14.02 -6.40 23.48
CA PRO A 51 13.18 -5.49 24.24
C PRO A 51 12.95 -4.14 23.52
N ASP A 52 13.72 -3.82 22.48
CA ASP A 52 13.62 -2.57 21.72
C ASP A 52 13.12 -2.80 20.30
N PHE A 53 11.87 -2.39 20.04
CA PHE A 53 11.25 -2.50 18.72
C PHE A 53 12.02 -1.75 17.62
N LYS A 54 12.76 -0.69 17.96
CA LYS A 54 13.55 0.03 16.94
C LYS A 54 14.62 -0.85 16.31
N GLN A 55 15.18 -1.81 17.04
CA GLN A 55 16.17 -2.73 16.49
C GLN A 55 15.57 -3.58 15.36
N ILE A 56 14.31 -4.01 15.52
CA ILE A 56 13.56 -4.69 14.45
C ILE A 56 13.25 -3.70 13.33
N TRP A 57 12.71 -2.53 13.67
CA TRP A 57 12.18 -1.60 12.68
C TRP A 57 13.26 -0.94 11.82
N GLU A 58 14.39 -0.57 12.39
CA GLU A 58 15.48 0.14 11.70
C GLU A 58 16.58 -0.82 11.20
N GLY A 59 16.50 -2.10 11.58
CA GLY A 59 17.46 -3.14 11.22
C GLY A 59 17.52 -3.47 9.73
N GLU A 60 18.61 -4.14 9.34
CA GLU A 60 18.89 -4.53 7.95
C GLU A 60 17.78 -5.43 7.37
N GLN A 61 17.25 -6.35 8.18
CA GLN A 61 16.17 -7.23 7.76
C GLN A 61 14.89 -6.46 7.41
N ALA A 62 14.51 -5.47 8.22
CA ALA A 62 13.37 -4.61 7.91
C ALA A 62 13.59 -3.80 6.63
N GLN A 63 14.81 -3.35 6.35
CA GLN A 63 15.13 -2.66 5.10
C GLN A 63 14.96 -3.59 3.88
N LYS A 64 15.48 -4.82 3.95
CA LYS A 64 15.27 -5.85 2.90
C LYS A 64 13.78 -6.11 2.65
N VAL A 65 12.99 -6.27 3.71
CA VAL A 65 11.54 -6.46 3.60
C VAL A 65 10.85 -5.26 2.95
N ARG A 66 11.24 -4.02 3.27
CA ARG A 66 10.69 -2.83 2.61
C ARG A 66 11.02 -2.76 1.12
N GLU A 67 12.18 -3.23 0.70
CA GLU A 67 12.52 -3.36 -0.72
C GLU A 67 11.63 -4.39 -1.43
N MET A 68 11.31 -5.50 -0.75
CA MET A 68 10.35 -6.48 -1.25
C MET A 68 8.94 -5.86 -1.36
N VAL A 69 8.49 -5.11 -0.34
CA VAL A 69 7.20 -4.40 -0.40
C VAL A 69 7.15 -3.45 -1.59
N ARG A 70 8.22 -2.68 -1.84
CA ARG A 70 8.31 -1.75 -2.97
C ARG A 70 8.08 -2.43 -4.31
N LYS A 71 8.41 -3.71 -4.44
CA LYS A 71 8.26 -4.47 -5.70
C LYS A 71 7.09 -5.44 -5.67
N CYS A 72 6.38 -5.58 -4.54
CA CYS A 72 5.36 -6.58 -4.30
C CYS A 72 4.35 -6.66 -5.45
N PRO A 73 4.09 -7.85 -6.02
CA PRO A 73 3.28 -7.99 -7.22
C PRO A 73 1.79 -7.96 -6.88
N LYS A 74 1.43 -8.14 -5.59
CA LYS A 74 0.03 -8.11 -5.15
C LYS A 74 -0.60 -6.75 -5.39
N ASN A 75 -1.67 -6.73 -6.16
CA ASN A 75 -2.52 -5.55 -6.34
C ASN A 75 -3.57 -5.45 -5.21
N CYS A 76 -3.16 -5.57 -3.95
CA CYS A 76 -4.09 -5.57 -2.82
C CYS A 76 -4.65 -4.17 -2.51
N TRP A 77 -5.91 -4.02 -2.12
CA TRP A 77 -6.51 -2.71 -1.78
C TRP A 77 -7.06 -2.67 -0.36
N MET A 78 -6.23 -3.13 0.59
CA MET A 78 -6.59 -3.11 2.00
C MET A 78 -6.72 -1.67 2.51
N VAL A 79 -7.79 -1.39 3.25
CA VAL A 79 -8.07 -0.07 3.83
C VAL A 79 -6.89 0.45 4.66
N GLY A 80 -6.23 -0.44 5.43
CA GLY A 80 -5.07 -0.12 6.26
C GLY A 80 -3.84 0.38 5.48
N THR A 81 -3.70 0.04 4.19
CA THR A 81 -2.57 0.52 3.36
C THR A 81 -3.00 1.63 2.40
N ALA A 82 -4.24 1.61 1.91
CA ALA A 82 -4.75 2.62 0.99
C ALA A 82 -5.09 3.95 1.70
N SER A 83 -5.73 3.89 2.87
CA SER A 83 -6.19 5.08 3.60
C SER A 83 -5.04 6.00 4.03
N PRO A 84 -3.92 5.51 4.60
CA PRO A 84 -2.79 6.36 4.96
C PRO A 84 -2.21 7.12 3.77
N VAL A 85 -2.06 6.45 2.62
CA VAL A 85 -1.51 7.06 1.40
C VAL A 85 -2.46 8.11 0.83
N MET A 86 -3.78 7.84 0.82
CA MET A 86 -4.77 8.84 0.41
C MET A 86 -4.73 10.09 1.31
N LYS A 87 -4.58 9.90 2.63
CA LYS A 87 -4.46 11.02 3.59
C LYS A 87 -3.15 11.80 3.41
N LYS A 88 -2.03 11.10 3.18
CA LYS A 88 -0.73 11.73 2.87
C LYS A 88 -0.80 12.62 1.63
N HIS A 89 -1.62 12.24 0.65
CA HIS A 89 -1.81 12.98 -0.58
C HIS A 89 -3.23 13.55 -0.73
N ILE A 90 -3.81 14.06 0.37
CA ILE A 90 -5.22 14.49 0.46
C ILE A 90 -5.62 15.52 -0.60
N LYS A 91 -4.66 16.30 -1.12
CA LYS A 91 -4.87 17.26 -2.21
C LYS A 91 -5.49 16.62 -3.46
N HIS A 92 -5.15 15.37 -3.79
CA HIS A 92 -5.67 14.71 -4.99
C HIS A 92 -7.12 14.23 -4.80
N PRO A 93 -7.46 13.45 -3.75
CA PRO A 93 -8.86 13.13 -3.46
C PRO A 93 -9.73 14.37 -3.24
N LEU A 94 -9.22 15.39 -2.55
CA LEU A 94 -9.96 16.62 -2.29
C LEU A 94 -10.24 17.40 -3.58
N GLY A 95 -9.26 17.55 -4.46
CA GLY A 95 -9.45 18.20 -5.76
C GLY A 95 -10.50 17.48 -6.62
N TRP A 96 -10.47 16.15 -6.63
CA TRP A 96 -11.50 15.35 -7.30
C TRP A 96 -12.89 15.52 -6.67
N ALA A 97 -12.98 15.53 -5.33
CA ALA A 97 -14.24 15.71 -4.62
C ALA A 97 -14.86 17.10 -4.89
N LEU A 98 -14.04 18.14 -4.89
CA LEU A 98 -14.47 19.51 -5.20
C LEU A 98 -14.96 19.63 -6.64
N ARG A 99 -14.23 19.06 -7.62
CA ARG A 99 -14.66 19.03 -9.02
C ARG A 99 -16.00 18.34 -9.19
N ASN A 100 -16.19 17.20 -8.54
CA ASN A 100 -17.46 16.45 -8.61
C ASN A 100 -18.60 17.15 -7.88
N LYS A 101 -18.32 17.81 -6.75
CA LYS A 101 -19.31 18.64 -6.07
C LYS A 101 -19.78 19.78 -6.97
N TRP A 102 -18.86 20.42 -7.70
CA TRP A 102 -19.20 21.44 -8.69
C TRP A 102 -20.03 20.88 -9.85
N HIS A 103 -19.66 19.74 -10.42
CA HIS A 103 -20.45 19.08 -11.47
C HIS A 103 -21.87 18.75 -10.99
N SER A 104 -22.01 18.22 -9.77
CA SER A 104 -23.31 17.91 -9.16
C SER A 104 -24.18 19.16 -9.01
N ILE A 105 -23.61 20.29 -8.59
CA ILE A 105 -24.33 21.58 -8.51
C ILE A 105 -24.80 22.05 -9.89
N GLN A 106 -24.00 21.81 -10.94
CA GLN A 106 -24.34 22.17 -12.33
C GLN A 106 -25.28 21.17 -13.04
N GLY A 107 -25.76 20.13 -12.36
CA GLY A 107 -26.55 19.07 -13.00
C GLY A 107 -25.77 18.20 -14.00
N LYS A 108 -24.43 18.24 -13.96
CA LYS A 108 -23.55 17.43 -14.80
C LYS A 108 -23.29 16.07 -14.15
N SER A 109 -22.93 15.08 -14.96
CA SER A 109 -22.47 13.78 -14.47
C SER A 109 -21.15 13.89 -13.71
N ALA A 110 -20.95 12.95 -12.78
CA ALA A 110 -19.70 12.81 -12.06
C ALA A 110 -18.54 12.46 -13.02
N CYS A 111 -17.39 13.09 -12.81
CA CYS A 111 -16.13 12.75 -13.46
C CYS A 111 -15.55 11.49 -12.81
N LEU A 112 -15.65 10.36 -13.51
CA LEU A 112 -15.12 9.05 -13.09
C LEU A 112 -13.74 8.74 -13.70
N ASP A 113 -13.09 9.76 -14.28
CA ASP A 113 -11.77 9.62 -14.91
C ASP A 113 -10.75 9.10 -13.88
N LYS A 114 -10.13 7.97 -14.21
CA LYS A 114 -9.09 7.37 -13.38
C LYS A 114 -7.82 8.18 -13.55
N GLN A 115 -7.39 8.85 -12.49
CA GLN A 115 -6.19 9.65 -12.51
C GLN A 115 -5.04 8.92 -11.83
N TRP A 116 -3.89 8.91 -12.51
CA TRP A 116 -2.66 8.38 -11.97
C TRP A 116 -1.77 9.52 -11.47
N TYR A 117 -1.39 9.47 -10.20
CA TYR A 117 -0.47 10.43 -9.61
C TYR A 117 0.83 9.72 -9.26
N ASN A 118 1.94 10.10 -9.91
CA ASN A 118 3.23 9.58 -9.53
C ASN A 118 3.69 10.23 -8.22
N VAL A 119 3.64 9.46 -7.13
CA VAL A 119 4.02 9.88 -5.77
C VAL A 119 5.21 9.08 -5.24
N GLY A 120 6.06 8.55 -6.13
CA GLY A 120 7.22 7.71 -5.76
C GLY A 120 6.91 6.21 -5.70
N GLN A 121 5.80 5.80 -6.31
CA GLN A 121 5.44 4.39 -6.46
C GLN A 121 6.38 3.70 -7.46
N ASN A 122 6.84 2.51 -7.11
CA ASN A 122 7.61 1.70 -8.04
C ASN A 122 6.68 1.19 -9.16
N PRO A 123 7.03 1.33 -10.45
CA PRO A 123 6.18 0.93 -11.56
C PRO A 123 5.81 -0.56 -11.59
N ILE A 124 6.60 -1.42 -10.94
CA ILE A 124 6.34 -2.86 -10.85
C ILE A 124 5.54 -3.26 -9.59
N GLN A 125 5.15 -2.31 -8.74
CA GLN A 125 4.33 -2.61 -7.57
C GLN A 125 2.86 -2.84 -7.96
N GLY A 126 2.29 -3.96 -7.53
CA GLY A 126 0.88 -4.28 -7.73
C GLY A 126 0.50 -4.57 -9.18
N ASP A 127 1.37 -5.29 -9.89
CA ASP A 127 1.22 -5.69 -11.30
C ASP A 127 0.83 -7.17 -11.51
N LEU A 128 0.46 -7.87 -10.43
CA LEU A 128 -0.06 -9.25 -10.41
C LEU A 128 0.82 -10.30 -11.12
N ARG A 129 2.14 -10.05 -11.21
CA ARG A 129 3.08 -11.05 -11.73
C ARG A 129 3.02 -12.34 -10.92
N GLU A 130 3.10 -13.47 -11.63
CA GLU A 130 3.10 -14.80 -11.01
C GLU A 130 4.46 -15.22 -10.44
N ASN A 131 5.56 -14.61 -10.94
CA ASN A 131 6.93 -14.88 -10.50
C ASN A 131 7.50 -13.65 -9.79
N PHE A 132 8.02 -13.83 -8.57
CA PHE A 132 8.57 -12.79 -7.71
C PHE A 132 10.05 -13.03 -7.42
#